data_AF-A0A1M5DG96-F1
#
_entry.id   AF-A0A1M5DG96-F1
#
_cell.length_a   1.000
_cell.length_b   1.000
_cell.length_c   1.000
_cell.angle_alpha   90.00
_cell.angle_beta   90.00
_cell.angle_gamma   90.00
#
_symmetry.space_group_name_H-M   'P 1'
#
loop_
_entity.id
_entity.type
_entity.pdbx_description
1 polymer ?
#
loop_
_entity_poly.entity_id
_entity_poly.type
_entity_poly.pdbx_seq_one_letter_code
_entity_poly.pdbx_strand_id
1 'polypeptide(L)'
;MFGTKIYRVVMEGEINPGQLKPHPKNQEYYSDLPDEKYRELKRSIEANGMRDPLKILPDYTVVSGHQRLKIALELGLEAVPFVMVEIVSDDPEREAEYLLIAENDERRQSDNDPMKKARRAKFLREYWGIREGRPTKKLGQNVLVNSGKTLDDIAEAIGEERKTTQRLLKLNDLIPEFQALVSSGKLGTTAAEQIAYLSPEAQAEIYRQIKEQITDMTVAEVKDLRRKVEEKERLEKELEQVRAAVQTMESRAIEAEDQLNDMRRELSNIQDRLEEAIRNARKEEREAAEEEIAKLQEKVNRLSERAEKLKQDKEKAEARVKEIEEKLASAHQAVEEQFRKDLADKEKRIKVLEEEIAGLNRKIAELESRPPEVIEKAPEDYEELKQMIRTLKKEKEKAESELLGLTREQIEQKDRYWVRDIVTKIAQDVGKHVTKLRYEMERRSIDAVAYKDIMDCADLLVKIAGELRETASLRERTRGSDYVEIVV
;
A
#
# COMPACT_ATOMS: atom_id res chain seq x y z
N MET A 1 49.71 32.26 46.20
CA MET A 1 50.70 32.84 45.27
C MET A 1 50.22 34.24 44.94
N PHE A 2 50.74 35.27 45.61
CA PHE A 2 50.33 36.65 45.39
C PHE A 2 51.42 37.39 44.60
N GLY A 3 51.01 38.00 43.48
CA GLY A 3 51.67 39.17 42.92
C GLY A 3 52.85 38.94 41.98
N THR A 4 52.67 38.23 40.87
CA THR A 4 53.47 38.60 39.68
C THR A 4 52.96 39.99 39.29
N LYS A 5 53.76 41.03 39.55
CA LYS A 5 53.42 42.36 39.02
C LYS A 5 53.31 42.22 37.51
N ILE A 6 52.14 42.53 36.96
CA ILE A 6 51.84 42.52 35.51
C ILE A 6 52.72 43.53 34.73
N TYR A 7 53.45 44.38 35.45
CA TYR A 7 54.41 45.33 34.94
C TYR A 7 55.72 45.32 35.75
N ARG A 8 56.80 45.80 35.12
CA ARG A 8 58.06 46.13 35.78
C ARG A 8 58.32 47.64 35.70
N VAL A 9 58.86 48.22 36.76
CA VAL A 9 59.32 49.62 36.73
C VAL A 9 60.62 49.66 35.94
N VAL A 10 60.69 50.54 34.94
CA VAL A 10 61.86 50.65 34.05
C VAL A 10 62.59 51.97 34.21
N MET A 11 61.90 53.03 34.61
CA MET A 11 62.47 54.36 34.76
C MET A 11 61.64 55.19 35.74
N GLU A 12 62.28 56.04 36.52
CA GLU A 12 61.64 57.08 37.32
C GLU A 12 62.38 58.40 37.06
N GLY A 13 61.68 59.53 37.14
CA GLY A 13 62.29 60.82 36.88
C GLY A 13 61.25 61.94 36.80
N GLU A 14 61.64 63.03 36.16
CA GLU A 14 60.77 64.18 35.88
C GLU A 14 60.53 64.30 34.38
N ILE A 15 59.30 64.63 34.00
CA ILE A 15 58.91 64.79 32.60
C ILE A 15 58.02 66.01 32.44
N ASN A 16 58.09 66.68 31.29
CA ASN A 16 57.16 67.76 30.98
C ASN A 16 55.74 67.19 30.82
N PRO A 17 54.74 67.67 31.58
CA PRO A 17 53.38 67.12 31.52
C PRO A 17 52.73 67.25 30.14
N GLY A 18 53.15 68.22 29.31
CA GLY A 18 52.66 68.39 27.94
C GLY A 18 53.06 67.26 26.98
N GLN A 19 54.03 66.42 27.35
CA GLN A 19 54.41 65.23 26.57
C GLN A 19 53.56 64.00 26.91
N LEU A 20 52.80 64.06 28.00
CA LEU A 20 52.00 62.94 28.49
C LEU A 20 50.59 62.96 27.89
N LYS A 21 50.09 61.78 27.53
CA LYS A 21 48.72 61.60 27.05
C LYS A 21 47.90 60.78 28.06
N PRO A 22 46.65 61.16 28.36
CA PRO A 22 45.81 60.36 29.25
C PRO A 22 45.42 59.04 28.59
N HIS A 23 45.30 57.96 29.36
CA HIS A 23 44.76 56.70 28.84
C HIS A 23 43.35 56.91 28.22
N PRO A 24 43.10 56.39 26.99
CA PRO A 24 41.86 56.67 26.24
C PRO A 24 40.59 56.22 26.98
N LYS A 25 40.66 55.10 27.72
CA LYS A 25 39.54 54.58 28.52
C LYS A 25 39.37 55.21 29.91
N ASN A 26 40.19 56.19 30.33
CA ASN A 26 40.06 56.75 31.68
C ASN A 26 38.67 57.37 31.94
N GLN A 27 38.10 58.09 30.95
CA GLN A 27 36.79 58.72 31.11
C GLN A 27 35.63 57.71 31.14
N GLU A 28 35.85 56.50 30.61
CA GLU A 28 34.90 55.41 30.67
C GLU A 28 34.77 54.84 32.09
N TYR A 29 35.89 54.78 32.83
CA TYR A 29 35.93 54.17 34.18
C TYR A 29 35.85 55.16 35.32
N TYR A 30 36.19 56.42 35.08
CA TYR A 30 36.27 57.41 36.14
C TYR A 30 35.73 58.78 35.73
N SER A 31 35.10 59.44 36.68
CA SER A 31 34.69 60.84 36.61
C SER A 31 35.81 61.78 37.03
N ASP A 32 35.66 63.04 36.64
CA ASP A 32 36.47 64.10 37.21
C ASP A 32 36.16 64.27 38.70
N LEU A 33 37.15 64.78 39.45
CA LEU A 33 36.95 65.07 40.87
C LEU A 33 35.87 66.14 41.05
N PRO A 34 35.02 66.04 42.08
CA PRO A 34 34.15 67.14 42.47
C PRO A 34 34.95 68.43 42.69
N ASP A 35 34.37 69.58 42.33
CA ASP A 35 35.04 70.88 42.34
C ASP A 35 35.84 71.18 43.62
N GLU A 36 35.28 70.87 44.79
CA GLU A 36 35.95 71.13 46.07
C GLU A 36 37.24 70.31 46.21
N LYS A 37 37.15 68.98 46.01
CA LYS A 37 38.31 68.07 46.07
C LYS A 37 39.34 68.40 45.00
N TYR A 38 38.88 68.81 43.82
CA TYR A 38 39.77 69.24 42.75
C TYR A 38 40.57 70.48 43.16
N ARG A 39 39.93 71.49 43.75
CA ARG A 39 40.59 72.72 44.25
C ARG A 39 41.53 72.44 45.42
N GLU A 40 41.17 71.54 46.33
CA GLU A 40 42.05 71.09 47.42
C GLU A 40 43.32 70.43 46.87
N LEU A 41 43.17 69.49 45.92
CA LEU A 41 44.30 68.83 45.27
C LEU A 41 45.17 69.85 44.51
N LYS A 42 44.55 70.80 43.80
CA LYS A 42 45.26 71.87 43.09
C LYS A 42 46.09 72.74 44.02
N ARG A 43 45.51 73.23 45.12
CA ARG A 43 46.23 74.02 46.15
C ARG A 43 47.37 73.24 46.77
N SER A 44 47.17 71.94 47.01
CA SER A 44 48.22 71.07 47.55
C SER A 44 49.41 70.94 46.60
N ILE A 45 49.15 70.71 45.31
CA ILE A 45 50.18 70.59 44.27
C ILE A 45 50.91 71.92 44.06
N GLU A 46 50.18 73.03 44.08
CA GLU A 46 50.76 74.38 43.97
C GLU A 46 51.69 74.70 45.16
N ALA A 47 51.28 74.35 46.38
CA ALA A 47 52.06 74.66 47.58
C ALA A 47 53.21 73.68 47.86
N ASN A 48 53.06 72.39 47.51
CA ASN A 48 53.98 71.33 47.93
C ASN A 48 54.61 70.55 46.77
N GLY A 49 54.27 70.89 45.53
CA GLY A 49 54.58 70.05 44.38
C GLY A 49 53.77 68.74 44.35
N MET A 50 53.97 67.97 43.28
CA MET A 50 53.34 66.66 43.11
C MET A 50 54.13 65.60 43.89
N ARG A 51 53.63 65.20 45.07
CA ARG A 51 54.32 64.21 45.93
C ARG A 51 54.29 62.79 45.37
N ASP A 52 53.11 62.36 44.92
CA ASP A 52 52.93 61.05 44.31
C ASP A 52 53.24 61.14 42.81
N PRO A 53 54.16 60.33 42.26
CA PRO A 53 54.47 60.35 40.85
C PRO A 53 53.31 59.84 39.97
N LEU A 54 53.29 60.28 38.72
CA LEU A 54 52.42 59.73 37.67
C LEU A 54 52.92 58.36 37.24
N LYS A 55 52.02 57.40 37.01
CA LYS A 55 52.40 56.10 36.43
C LYS A 55 52.14 56.14 34.93
N ILE A 56 53.18 55.90 34.13
CA ILE A 56 53.11 56.03 32.67
C ILE A 56 53.62 54.78 31.95
N LEU A 57 53.09 54.49 30.77
CA LEU A 57 53.60 53.47 29.86
C LEU A 57 54.78 54.01 29.02
N PRO A 58 55.56 53.16 28.34
CA PRO A 58 56.70 53.59 27.51
C PRO A 58 56.32 54.55 26.38
N ASP A 59 55.05 54.54 25.95
CA ASP A 59 54.50 55.44 24.93
C ASP A 59 53.95 56.76 25.51
N TYR A 60 54.33 57.08 26.75
CA TYR A 60 53.92 58.26 27.52
C TYR A 60 52.41 58.31 27.87
N THR A 61 51.71 57.18 27.80
CA THR A 61 50.33 57.06 28.27
C THR A 61 50.26 57.03 29.80
N VAL A 62 49.50 57.95 30.39
CA VAL A 62 49.25 57.95 31.84
C VAL A 62 48.18 56.92 32.21
N VAL A 63 48.55 55.95 33.04
CA VAL A 63 47.66 54.91 33.59
C VAL A 63 47.23 55.19 35.03
N SER A 64 47.98 56.02 35.78
CA SER A 64 47.53 56.56 37.08
C SER A 64 47.97 58.00 37.27
N GLY A 65 47.07 58.81 37.82
CA GLY A 65 47.31 60.23 38.11
C GLY A 65 46.70 61.22 37.12
N HIS A 66 45.68 60.85 36.35
CA HIS A 66 45.04 61.75 35.35
C HIS A 66 44.62 63.12 35.90
N GLN A 67 44.09 63.17 37.12
CA GLN A 67 43.69 64.44 37.77
C GLN A 67 44.91 65.30 38.12
N ARG A 68 46.00 64.67 38.57
CA ARG A 68 47.29 65.33 38.84
C ARG A 68 47.92 65.86 37.55
N LEU A 69 47.86 65.09 36.46
CA LEU A 69 48.28 65.55 35.14
C LEU A 69 47.46 66.76 34.68
N LYS A 70 46.13 66.70 34.78
CA LYS A 70 45.24 67.81 34.41
C LYS A 70 45.59 69.09 35.17
N ILE A 71 45.78 68.98 36.48
CA ILE A 71 46.19 70.11 37.34
C ILE A 71 47.58 70.64 36.95
N ALA A 72 48.55 69.75 36.70
CA ALA A 72 49.90 70.16 36.32
C ALA A 72 49.92 70.94 35.00
N LEU A 73 49.12 70.51 34.02
CA LEU A 73 48.93 71.24 32.75
C LEU A 73 48.26 72.60 32.99
N GLU A 74 47.25 72.66 33.85
CA GLU A 74 46.54 73.91 34.19
C GLU A 74 47.44 74.91 34.93
N LEU A 75 48.31 74.42 35.82
CA LEU A 75 49.29 75.24 36.55
C LEU A 75 50.53 75.60 35.72
N GLY A 76 50.67 75.03 34.51
CA GLY A 76 51.83 75.28 33.65
C GLY A 76 53.15 74.75 34.21
N LEU A 77 53.13 73.62 34.93
CA LEU A 77 54.34 73.04 35.50
C LEU A 77 55.29 72.56 34.38
N GLU A 78 56.58 72.91 34.48
CA GLU A 78 57.59 72.50 33.48
C GLU A 78 57.99 71.02 33.62
N ALA A 79 57.85 70.45 34.82
CA ALA A 79 58.27 69.11 35.17
C ALA A 79 57.33 68.50 36.22
N VAL A 80 56.98 67.22 36.04
CA VAL A 80 56.24 66.40 37.02
C VAL A 80 56.93 65.06 37.24
N PRO A 81 56.93 64.52 38.48
CA PRO A 81 57.54 63.22 38.76
C PRO A 81 56.72 62.09 38.13
N PHE A 82 57.40 61.10 37.57
CA PHE A 82 56.78 59.92 36.96
C PHE A 82 57.52 58.63 37.32
N VAL A 83 56.80 57.52 37.19
CA VAL A 83 57.27 56.14 37.21
C VAL A 83 56.81 55.49 35.91
N MET A 84 57.75 55.12 35.05
CA MET A 84 57.49 54.38 33.83
C MET A 84 57.41 52.89 34.11
N VAL A 85 56.31 52.29 33.69
CA VAL A 85 56.02 50.88 33.86
C VAL A 85 55.90 50.21 32.51
N GLU A 86 56.67 49.14 32.32
CA GLU A 86 56.64 48.29 31.15
C GLU A 86 55.79 47.06 31.45
N ILE A 87 54.75 46.83 30.65
CA ILE A 87 53.87 45.67 30.76
C ILE A 87 54.54 44.49 30.07
N VAL A 88 54.67 43.37 30.77
CA VAL A 88 55.28 42.14 30.24
C VAL A 88 54.17 41.11 30.07
N SER A 89 53.47 41.16 28.93
CA SER A 89 52.33 40.30 28.61
C SER A 89 52.14 40.17 27.09
N ASP A 90 51.51 39.07 26.68
CA ASP A 90 51.09 38.84 25.28
C ASP A 90 49.91 39.73 24.86
N ASP A 91 49.22 40.37 25.81
CA ASP A 91 48.16 41.35 25.59
C ASP A 91 48.41 42.64 26.41
N PRO A 92 49.34 43.50 25.96
CA PRO A 92 49.72 44.71 26.72
C PRO A 92 48.57 45.70 26.91
N GLU A 93 47.64 45.79 25.96
CA GLU A 93 46.51 46.73 26.02
C GLU A 93 45.53 46.34 27.14
N ARG A 94 45.18 45.06 27.22
CA ARG A 94 44.28 44.55 28.25
C ARG A 94 44.89 44.63 29.65
N GLU A 95 46.19 44.39 29.77
CA GLU A 95 46.91 44.58 31.04
C GLU A 95 47.02 46.05 31.44
N ALA A 96 47.18 46.97 30.48
CA ALA A 96 47.18 48.41 30.75
C ALA A 96 45.83 48.89 31.30
N GLU A 97 44.75 48.34 30.75
CA GLU A 97 43.38 48.59 31.21
C GLU A 97 43.12 48.00 32.61
N TYR A 98 43.60 46.78 32.88
CA TYR A 98 43.57 46.20 34.22
C TYR A 98 44.37 47.05 35.23
N LEU A 99 45.55 47.53 34.83
CA LEU A 99 46.39 48.40 35.66
C LEU A 99 45.72 49.75 35.95
N LEU A 100 45.05 50.34 34.95
CA LEU A 100 44.25 51.55 35.09
C LEU A 100 43.12 51.36 36.11
N ILE A 101 42.53 50.17 36.21
CA ILE A 101 41.46 49.88 37.17
C ILE A 101 42.04 49.59 38.55
N ALA A 102 42.90 48.58 38.67
CA ALA A 102 43.42 48.08 39.94
C ALA A 102 44.16 49.14 40.77
N GLU A 103 44.96 50.02 40.15
CA GLU A 103 45.75 51.02 40.89
C GLU A 103 44.97 52.28 41.27
N ASN A 104 43.84 52.55 40.61
CA ASN A 104 43.06 53.75 40.85
C ASN A 104 41.84 53.48 41.75
N ASP A 105 41.29 52.26 41.77
CA ASP A 105 40.12 51.93 42.58
C ASP A 105 40.38 52.07 44.09
N GLU A 106 41.53 51.62 44.60
CA GLU A 106 41.91 51.77 46.01
C GLU A 106 41.95 53.26 46.46
N ARG A 107 42.28 54.17 45.54
CA ARG A 107 42.45 55.61 45.81
C ARG A 107 41.22 56.45 45.47
N ARG A 108 40.31 55.95 44.62
CA ARG A 108 39.13 56.67 44.09
C ARG A 108 37.81 56.14 44.64
N GLN A 109 37.79 55.66 45.88
CA GLN A 109 36.55 55.28 46.59
C GLN A 109 35.45 56.38 46.60
N SER A 110 35.78 57.63 46.24
CA SER A 110 34.82 58.73 46.14
C SER A 110 34.17 58.93 44.77
N ASP A 111 34.56 58.19 43.73
CA ASP A 111 33.82 58.22 42.46
C ASP A 111 32.59 57.32 42.58
N ASN A 112 31.42 57.97 42.69
CA ASN A 112 30.15 57.32 42.98
C ASN A 112 29.26 57.14 41.75
N ASP A 113 29.77 57.38 40.53
CA ASP A 113 29.00 57.09 39.31
C ASP A 113 28.75 55.58 39.20
N PRO A 114 27.49 55.11 39.29
CA PRO A 114 27.19 53.69 39.26
C PRO A 114 27.52 53.04 37.92
N MET A 115 27.38 53.75 36.79
CA MET A 115 27.69 53.17 35.48
C MET A 115 29.19 53.00 35.28
N LYS A 116 30.00 53.89 35.83
CA LYS A 116 31.46 53.75 35.77
C LYS A 116 31.97 52.61 36.65
N LYS A 117 31.38 52.43 37.84
CA LYS A 117 31.60 51.22 38.66
C LYS A 117 31.13 49.95 37.95
N ALA A 118 29.98 50.00 37.26
CA ALA A 118 29.46 48.89 36.47
C ALA A 118 30.42 48.46 35.34
N ARG A 119 31.03 49.43 34.63
CA ARG A 119 32.01 49.16 33.57
C ARG A 119 33.31 48.54 34.11
N ARG A 120 33.81 49.05 35.24
CA ARG A 120 34.96 48.44 35.97
C ARG A 120 34.65 47.01 36.38
N ALA A 121 33.49 46.79 37.02
CA ALA A 121 33.05 45.46 37.43
C ALA A 121 32.94 44.48 36.26
N LYS A 122 32.39 44.94 35.12
CA LYS A 122 32.29 44.15 33.88
C LYS A 122 33.67 43.77 33.36
N PHE A 123 34.59 44.73 33.26
CA PHE A 123 35.96 44.47 32.84
C PHE A 123 36.65 43.46 33.76
N LEU A 124 36.59 43.65 35.09
CA LEU A 124 37.22 42.73 36.06
C LEU A 124 36.63 41.32 35.97
N ARG A 125 35.31 41.19 35.78
CA ARG A 125 34.64 39.90 35.56
C ARG A 125 35.19 39.19 34.33
N GLU A 126 35.33 39.90 33.21
CA GLU A 126 35.83 39.37 31.95
C GLU A 126 37.33 39.06 32.00
N TYR A 127 38.12 39.94 32.61
CA TYR A 127 39.56 39.80 32.81
C TYR A 127 39.89 38.59 33.70
N TRP A 128 39.20 38.43 34.83
CA TRP A 128 39.41 37.29 35.72
C TRP A 128 38.72 35.99 35.29
N GLY A 129 37.91 36.03 34.22
CA GLY A 129 37.21 34.85 33.69
C GLY A 129 36.09 34.33 34.59
N ILE A 130 35.49 35.20 35.41
CA ILE A 130 34.45 34.81 36.37
C ILE A 130 33.14 34.50 35.63
N ARG A 131 32.68 33.24 35.74
CA ARG A 131 31.40 32.78 35.18
C ARG A 131 30.38 32.57 36.29
N GLU A 132 29.13 32.94 36.05
CA GLU A 132 28.02 32.60 36.94
C GLU A 132 27.59 31.13 36.74
N GLY A 133 27.53 30.36 37.82
CA GLY A 133 27.06 28.97 37.82
C GLY A 133 27.89 28.03 38.67
N ARG A 134 27.33 26.84 38.99
CA ARG A 134 28.12 25.74 39.60
C ARG A 134 29.25 25.38 38.62
N PRO A 135 30.50 25.19 39.08
CA PRO A 135 31.53 24.61 38.24
C PRO A 135 31.01 23.27 37.72
N THR A 136 30.72 23.17 36.44
CA THR A 136 30.38 21.89 35.82
C THR A 136 31.61 21.01 35.98
N LYS A 137 31.54 20.02 36.90
CA LYS A 137 32.59 19.02 37.19
C LYS A 137 32.93 18.10 36.00
N LYS A 138 32.61 18.52 34.79
CA LYS A 138 32.87 17.81 33.54
C LYS A 138 33.29 18.86 32.52
N LEU A 139 34.58 19.14 32.44
CA LEU A 139 35.27 19.45 31.18
C LEU A 139 36.75 19.15 31.43
N GLY A 140 37.37 18.44 30.50
CA GLY A 140 38.74 17.97 30.60
C GLY A 140 39.74 19.09 30.83
N GLN A 141 40.90 18.71 31.38
CA GLN A 141 42.11 19.52 31.39
C GLN A 141 42.26 20.20 30.02
N ASN A 142 42.35 21.55 30.01
CA ASN A 142 42.61 22.44 28.87
C ASN A 142 41.52 23.44 28.46
N VAL A 143 40.76 24.04 29.39
CA VAL A 143 40.05 25.29 29.08
C VAL A 143 40.12 26.28 30.25
N LEU A 144 40.83 27.38 30.03
CA LEU A 144 40.92 28.63 30.80
C LEU A 144 41.32 28.47 32.28
N VAL A 145 42.48 29.03 32.62
CA VAL A 145 42.94 29.27 33.98
C VAL A 145 41.88 30.10 34.69
N ASN A 146 40.99 29.44 35.43
CA ASN A 146 40.10 30.15 36.32
C ASN A 146 41.02 30.80 37.36
N SER A 147 41.09 32.13 37.37
CA SER A 147 42.02 32.92 38.20
C SER A 147 41.88 32.68 39.71
N GLY A 148 40.92 31.84 40.12
CA GLY A 148 40.52 31.62 41.51
C GLY A 148 39.71 32.78 42.08
N LYS A 149 39.56 33.87 41.31
CA LYS A 149 38.80 35.05 41.68
C LYS A 149 37.31 34.79 41.62
N THR A 150 36.60 35.50 42.47
CA THR A 150 35.17 35.38 42.68
C THR A 150 34.51 36.73 42.53
N LEU A 151 33.17 36.74 42.58
CA LEU A 151 32.41 37.98 42.63
C LEU A 151 32.74 38.83 43.87
N ASP A 152 33.16 38.21 44.98
CA ASP A 152 33.57 38.94 46.18
C ASP A 152 34.88 39.68 45.96
N ASP A 153 35.81 39.12 45.17
CA ASP A 153 37.04 39.83 44.78
C ASP A 153 36.73 41.05 43.90
N ILE A 154 35.70 40.98 43.04
CA ILE A 154 35.26 42.16 42.25
C ILE A 154 34.68 43.20 43.18
N ALA A 155 33.84 42.77 44.11
CA ALA A 155 33.21 43.64 45.09
C ALA A 155 34.26 44.39 45.93
N GLU A 156 35.27 43.68 46.43
CA GLU A 156 36.41 44.26 47.14
C GLU A 156 37.18 45.26 46.26
N ALA A 157 37.49 44.88 45.02
CA ALA A 157 38.26 45.73 44.11
C ALA A 157 37.55 47.05 43.79
N ILE A 158 36.23 47.04 43.57
CA ILE A 158 35.47 48.25 43.25
C ILE A 158 34.93 48.98 44.50
N GLY A 159 35.21 48.48 45.70
CA GLY A 159 34.76 49.05 46.97
C GLY A 159 33.25 48.96 47.21
N GLU A 160 32.62 47.84 46.82
CA GLU A 160 31.17 47.60 46.94
C GLU A 160 30.87 46.27 47.64
N GLU A 161 29.62 46.09 48.04
CA GLU A 161 29.15 44.78 48.51
C GLU A 161 28.86 43.83 47.34
N ARG A 162 28.91 42.52 47.60
CA ARG A 162 28.58 41.49 46.61
C ARG A 162 27.24 41.74 45.91
N LYS A 163 26.19 42.08 46.67
CA LYS A 163 24.84 42.35 46.13
C LYS A 163 24.81 43.59 45.24
N THR A 164 25.49 44.66 45.64
CA THR A 164 25.62 45.87 44.82
C THR A 164 26.42 45.58 43.55
N THR A 165 27.47 44.77 43.65
CA THR A 165 28.27 44.34 42.49
C THR A 165 27.44 43.55 41.47
N GLN A 166 26.55 42.64 41.91
CA GLN A 166 25.61 41.95 41.00
C GLN A 166 24.72 42.93 40.27
N ARG A 167 24.15 43.88 41.02
CA ARG A 167 23.31 44.94 40.45
C ARG A 167 24.09 45.75 39.42
N LEU A 168 25.28 46.26 39.78
CA LEU A 168 26.14 47.05 38.91
C LEU A 168 26.49 46.28 37.63
N LEU A 169 26.89 45.01 37.74
CA LEU A 169 27.11 44.16 36.58
C LEU A 169 25.87 44.12 35.68
N LYS A 170 24.69 43.97 36.26
CA LYS A 170 23.42 43.94 35.52
C LYS A 170 23.09 45.26 34.83
N LEU A 171 23.49 46.41 35.36
CA LEU A 171 23.28 47.72 34.73
C LEU A 171 23.98 47.86 33.37
N ASN A 172 25.00 47.06 33.07
CA ASN A 172 25.63 47.05 31.75
C ASN A 172 24.71 46.54 30.63
N ASP A 173 23.58 45.90 30.97
CA ASP A 173 22.58 45.42 30.02
C ASP A 173 21.53 46.50 29.67
N LEU A 174 21.67 47.71 30.25
CA LEU A 174 20.80 48.84 29.94
C LEU A 174 21.14 49.47 28.58
N ILE A 175 20.12 49.95 27.88
CA ILE A 175 20.30 50.82 26.71
C ILE A 175 21.00 52.15 27.09
N PRO A 176 21.70 52.83 26.16
CA PRO A 176 22.48 54.04 26.45
C PRO A 176 21.68 55.14 27.17
N GLU A 177 20.40 55.29 26.85
CA GLU A 177 19.51 56.28 27.43
C GLU A 177 19.29 56.05 28.93
N PHE A 178 19.07 54.80 29.34
CA PHE A 178 18.96 54.47 30.75
C PHE A 178 20.31 54.51 31.46
N GLN A 179 21.41 54.12 30.79
CA GLN A 179 22.75 54.28 31.36
C GLN A 179 23.04 55.76 31.68
N ALA A 180 22.66 56.68 30.79
CA ALA A 180 22.83 58.12 31.02
C ALA A 180 22.02 58.63 32.23
N LEU A 181 20.77 58.18 32.39
CA LEU A 181 19.93 58.55 33.55
C LEU A 181 20.49 57.99 34.87
N VAL A 182 21.08 56.79 34.85
CA VAL A 182 21.75 56.21 36.03
C VAL A 182 23.02 56.98 36.37
N SER A 183 23.86 57.26 35.37
CA SER A 183 25.11 58.01 35.55
C SER A 183 24.86 59.43 36.07
N SER A 184 23.79 60.09 35.60
CA SER A 184 23.39 61.42 36.09
C SER A 184 22.70 61.38 37.47
N GLY A 185 22.46 60.20 38.05
CA GLY A 185 21.76 60.03 39.32
C GLY A 185 20.25 60.27 39.28
N LYS A 186 19.67 60.50 38.08
CA LYS A 186 18.21 60.68 37.91
C LYS A 186 17.44 59.37 38.10
N LEU A 187 18.06 58.24 37.74
CA LEU A 187 17.47 56.91 37.92
C LEU A 187 18.28 56.10 38.94
N GLY A 188 17.65 55.74 40.05
CA GLY A 188 18.28 54.94 41.10
C GLY A 188 18.66 53.52 40.62
N THR A 189 19.81 53.02 41.07
CA THR A 189 20.36 51.73 40.61
C THR A 189 19.40 50.55 40.80
N THR A 190 18.63 50.52 41.89
CA THR A 190 17.66 49.44 42.16
C THR A 190 16.50 49.41 41.16
N ALA A 191 16.01 50.58 40.73
CA ALA A 191 14.99 50.68 39.70
C ALA A 191 15.57 50.32 38.33
N ALA A 192 16.76 50.83 38.03
CA ALA A 192 17.50 50.53 36.81
C ALA A 192 17.80 49.02 36.66
N GLU A 193 18.11 48.33 37.75
CA GLU A 193 18.29 46.87 37.78
C GLU A 193 17.05 46.12 37.26
N GLN A 194 15.85 46.58 37.61
CA GLN A 194 14.61 45.95 37.14
C GLN A 194 14.43 46.10 35.63
N ILE A 195 14.78 47.27 35.09
CA ILE A 195 14.72 47.56 33.65
C ILE A 195 15.77 46.72 32.90
N ALA A 196 16.96 46.56 33.47
CA ALA A 196 18.05 45.79 32.88
C ALA A 196 17.74 44.29 32.71
N TYR A 197 16.73 43.75 33.39
CA TYR A 197 16.26 42.38 33.16
C TYR A 197 15.43 42.22 31.89
N LEU A 198 14.94 43.31 31.31
CA LEU A 198 14.16 43.30 30.08
C LEU A 198 15.06 43.30 28.84
N SER A 199 14.52 42.82 27.73
CA SER A 199 15.16 42.87 26.42
C SER A 199 15.51 44.32 26.01
N PRO A 200 16.58 44.57 25.24
CA PRO A 200 16.88 45.92 24.75
C PRO A 200 15.71 46.57 24.00
N GLU A 201 14.91 45.77 23.29
CA GLU A 201 13.71 46.21 22.57
C GLU A 201 12.62 46.68 23.55
N ALA A 202 12.35 45.91 24.60
CA ALA A 202 11.40 46.29 25.65
C ALA A 202 11.88 47.53 26.42
N GLN A 203 13.17 47.63 26.71
CA GLN A 203 13.75 48.84 27.33
C GLN A 203 13.56 50.07 26.44
N ALA A 204 13.82 49.95 25.14
CA ALA A 204 13.62 51.04 24.18
C ALA A 204 12.14 51.44 24.07
N GLU A 205 11.22 50.48 24.13
CA GLU A 205 9.79 50.75 24.14
C GLU A 205 9.36 51.49 25.41
N ILE A 206 9.82 51.04 26.59
CA ILE A 206 9.56 51.72 27.86
C ILE A 206 10.09 53.16 27.81
N TYR A 207 11.32 53.34 27.34
CA TYR A 207 11.91 54.67 27.20
C TYR A 207 11.11 55.53 26.21
N ARG A 208 10.58 54.96 25.13
CA ARG A 208 9.75 55.71 24.16
C ARG A 208 8.41 56.15 24.75
N GLN A 209 7.76 55.26 25.51
CA GLN A 209 6.42 55.50 26.06
C GLN A 209 6.44 56.40 27.29
N ILE A 210 7.35 56.16 28.23
CA ILE A 210 7.37 56.79 29.55
C ILE A 210 8.54 57.80 29.68
N LYS A 211 9.55 57.71 28.81
CA LYS A 211 10.72 58.61 28.76
C LYS A 211 11.33 58.85 30.15
N GLU A 212 11.53 60.11 30.51
CA GLU A 212 12.10 60.49 31.80
C GLU A 212 11.11 60.31 32.97
N GLN A 213 9.80 60.12 32.75
CA GLN A 213 8.85 59.95 33.87
C GLN A 213 9.16 58.71 34.73
N ILE A 214 9.93 57.77 34.19
CA ILE A 214 10.44 56.61 34.92
C ILE A 214 11.37 56.97 36.08
N THR A 215 11.95 58.18 36.07
CA THR A 215 12.79 58.69 37.19
C THR A 215 11.97 58.99 38.43
N ASP A 216 10.67 59.28 38.25
CA ASP A 216 9.75 59.61 39.34
C ASP A 216 9.03 58.37 39.89
N MET A 217 9.18 57.22 39.22
CA MET A 217 8.57 55.96 39.63
C MET A 217 9.32 55.32 40.79
N THR A 218 8.57 54.76 41.73
CA THR A 218 9.12 53.93 42.79
C THR A 218 9.62 52.60 42.24
N VAL A 219 10.56 51.96 42.96
CA VAL A 219 11.07 50.62 42.60
C VAL A 219 9.94 49.58 42.48
N ALA A 220 8.88 49.70 43.29
CA ALA A 220 7.73 48.81 43.23
C ALA A 220 6.93 48.98 41.94
N GLU A 221 6.73 50.22 41.48
CA GLU A 221 6.05 50.51 40.21
C GLU A 221 6.87 50.05 39.01
N VAL A 222 8.20 50.25 39.03
CA VAL A 222 9.09 49.74 37.97
C VAL A 222 9.09 48.20 37.94
N LYS A 223 9.01 47.54 39.10
CA LYS A 223 8.87 46.08 39.18
C LYS A 223 7.52 45.60 38.62
N ASP A 224 6.43 46.31 38.86
CA ASP A 224 5.12 45.99 38.28
C ASP A 224 5.11 46.20 36.76
N LEU A 225 5.73 47.29 36.29
CA LEU A 225 5.91 47.56 34.86
C LEU A 225 6.68 46.43 34.19
N ARG A 226 7.81 46.01 34.76
CA ARG A 226 8.59 44.86 34.29
C ARG A 226 7.71 43.60 34.15
N ARG A 227 6.96 43.26 35.19
CA ARG A 227 6.06 42.08 35.18
C ARG A 227 5.05 42.15 34.04
N LYS A 228 4.42 43.31 33.84
CA LYS A 228 3.44 43.52 32.75
C LYS A 228 4.06 43.39 31.37
N VAL A 229 5.30 43.88 31.20
CA VAL A 229 6.04 43.77 29.94
C VAL A 229 6.43 42.32 29.66
N GLU A 230 6.96 41.60 30.65
CA GLU A 230 7.28 40.16 30.53
C GLU A 230 6.02 39.33 30.21
N GLU A 231 4.88 39.65 30.82
CA GLU A 231 3.60 39.01 30.52
C GLU A 231 3.13 39.31 29.09
N LYS A 232 3.26 40.56 28.63
CA LYS A 232 2.95 40.95 27.25
C LYS A 232 3.82 40.21 26.23
N GLU A 233 5.14 40.18 26.42
CA GLU A 233 6.06 39.45 25.52
C GLU A 233 5.73 37.95 25.47
N ARG A 234 5.37 37.35 26.62
CA ARG A 234 4.93 35.95 26.68
C ARG A 234 3.66 35.73 25.86
N LEU A 235 2.65 36.59 26.02
CA LEU A 235 1.39 36.50 25.29
C LEU A 235 1.58 36.73 23.79
N GLU A 236 2.44 37.66 23.38
CA GLU A 236 2.80 37.90 21.98
C GLU A 236 3.47 36.68 21.35
N LYS A 237 4.37 36.02 22.09
CA LYS A 237 5.01 34.78 21.63
C LYS A 237 4.01 33.62 21.50
N GLU A 238 3.09 33.49 22.45
CA GLU A 238 2.02 32.48 22.39
C GLU A 238 1.08 32.74 21.21
N LEU A 239 0.72 34.00 20.97
CA LEU A 239 -0.09 34.41 19.83
C LEU A 239 0.59 34.08 18.49
N GLU A 240 1.90 34.34 18.38
CA GLU A 240 2.66 34.04 17.18
C GLU A 240 2.74 32.53 16.91
N GLN A 241 2.94 31.72 17.97
CA GLN A 241 2.91 30.26 17.86
C GLN A 241 1.54 29.74 17.40
N VAL A 242 0.45 30.29 17.95
CA VAL A 242 -0.91 29.95 17.55
C VAL A 242 -1.17 30.34 16.09
N ARG A 243 -0.73 31.53 15.66
CA ARG A 243 -0.85 31.98 14.27
C ARG A 243 -0.11 31.06 13.29
N ALA A 244 1.12 30.68 13.61
CA ALA A 244 1.90 29.74 12.81
C ALA A 244 1.22 28.36 12.73
N ALA A 245 0.63 27.89 13.84
CA ALA A 245 -0.12 26.64 13.87
C ALA A 245 -1.39 26.72 13.00
N VAL A 246 -2.12 27.83 13.03
CA VAL A 246 -3.30 28.06 12.18
C VAL A 246 -2.92 28.04 10.71
N GLN A 247 -1.88 28.76 10.29
CA GLN A 247 -1.42 28.76 8.88
C GLN A 247 -1.03 27.36 8.40
N THR A 248 -0.39 26.57 9.26
CA THR A 248 -0.04 25.18 8.96
C THR A 248 -1.29 24.32 8.78
N MET A 249 -2.30 24.50 9.64
CA MET A 249 -3.57 23.76 9.52
C MET A 249 -4.37 24.19 8.29
N GLU A 250 -4.38 25.47 7.93
CA GLU A 250 -5.02 25.98 6.71
C GLU A 250 -4.38 25.36 5.46
N SER A 251 -3.05 25.30 5.40
CA SER A 251 -2.33 24.66 4.28
C SER A 251 -2.70 23.18 4.14
N ARG A 252 -2.75 22.45 5.27
CA ARG A 252 -3.19 21.04 5.29
C ARG A 252 -4.65 20.85 4.89
N ALA A 253 -5.52 21.81 5.22
CA ALA A 253 -6.93 21.76 4.83
C ALA A 253 -7.09 21.91 3.31
N ILE A 254 -6.32 22.81 2.69
CA ILE A 254 -6.28 22.99 1.22
C ILE A 254 -5.78 21.70 0.55
N GLU A 255 -4.68 21.12 1.02
CA GLU A 255 -4.15 19.85 0.48
C GLU A 255 -5.17 18.70 0.59
N ALA A 256 -5.89 18.61 1.73
CA ALA A 256 -6.92 17.61 1.91
C ALA A 256 -8.13 17.83 0.97
N GLU A 257 -8.47 19.09 0.67
CA GLU A 257 -9.53 19.43 -0.28
C GLU A 257 -9.14 19.05 -1.71
N ASP A 258 -7.88 19.29 -2.11
CA ASP A 258 -7.36 18.86 -3.41
C ASP A 258 -7.38 17.33 -3.55
N GLN A 259 -6.93 16.60 -2.51
CA GLN A 259 -7.02 15.14 -2.47
C GLN A 259 -8.46 14.63 -2.61
N LEU A 260 -9.41 15.27 -1.93
CA LEU A 260 -10.83 14.91 -2.06
C LEU A 260 -11.35 15.15 -3.48
N ASN A 261 -10.93 16.24 -4.13
CA ASN A 261 -11.33 16.54 -5.51
C ASN A 261 -10.73 15.54 -6.51
N ASP A 262 -9.49 15.11 -6.32
CA ASP A 262 -8.87 14.07 -7.15
C ASP A 262 -9.56 12.71 -6.96
N MET A 263 -9.84 12.31 -5.72
CA MET A 263 -10.62 11.09 -5.43
C MET A 263 -12.03 11.14 -6.07
N ARG A 264 -12.69 12.31 -6.06
CA ARG A 264 -13.99 12.48 -6.73
C ARG A 264 -13.89 12.28 -8.24
N ARG A 265 -12.83 12.77 -8.88
CA ARG A 265 -12.57 12.55 -10.31
C ARG A 265 -12.32 11.08 -10.62
N GLU A 266 -11.52 10.41 -9.80
CA GLU A 266 -11.28 8.96 -9.94
C GLU A 266 -12.57 8.16 -9.81
N LEU A 267 -13.40 8.47 -8.81
CA LEU A 267 -14.71 7.84 -8.64
C LEU A 267 -15.62 8.06 -9.85
N SER A 268 -15.67 9.27 -10.40
CA SER A 268 -16.42 9.56 -11.63
C SER A 268 -15.93 8.70 -12.81
N ASN A 269 -14.61 8.63 -13.02
CA ASN A 269 -14.03 7.82 -14.08
C ASN A 269 -14.34 6.32 -13.89
N ILE A 270 -14.32 5.81 -12.66
CA ILE A 270 -14.67 4.43 -12.36
C ILE A 270 -16.16 4.18 -12.63
N GLN A 271 -17.03 5.11 -12.24
CA GLN A 271 -18.46 5.04 -12.52
C GLN A 271 -18.73 4.99 -14.03
N ASP A 272 -18.11 5.87 -14.81
CA ASP A 272 -18.24 5.90 -16.28
C ASP A 272 -17.78 4.58 -16.92
N ARG A 273 -16.64 4.03 -16.46
CA ARG A 273 -16.13 2.73 -16.94
C ARG A 273 -17.06 1.57 -16.56
N LEU A 274 -17.64 1.60 -15.37
CA LEU A 274 -18.61 0.60 -14.94
C LEU A 274 -19.89 0.67 -15.79
N GLU A 275 -20.41 1.87 -16.05
CA GLU A 275 -21.55 2.06 -16.92
C GLU A 275 -21.28 1.56 -18.34
N GLU A 276 -20.09 1.86 -18.89
CA GLU A 276 -19.68 1.37 -20.20
C GLU A 276 -19.58 -0.17 -20.23
N ALA A 277 -18.98 -0.79 -19.21
CA ALA A 277 -18.90 -2.24 -19.10
C ALA A 277 -20.30 -2.89 -19.02
N ILE A 278 -21.22 -2.32 -18.24
CA ILE A 278 -22.62 -2.79 -18.15
C ILE A 278 -23.31 -2.66 -19.51
N ARG A 279 -23.12 -1.53 -20.22
CA ARG A 279 -23.67 -1.32 -21.56
C ARG A 279 -23.15 -2.37 -22.55
N ASN A 280 -21.85 -2.64 -22.53
CA ASN A 280 -21.22 -3.61 -23.42
C ASN A 280 -21.69 -5.04 -23.13
N ALA A 281 -21.73 -5.45 -21.87
CA ALA A 281 -22.23 -6.78 -21.48
C ALA A 281 -23.69 -7.00 -21.91
N ARG A 282 -24.56 -6.01 -21.68
CA ARG A 282 -25.96 -6.08 -22.14
C ARG A 282 -26.07 -6.16 -23.66
N LYS A 283 -25.17 -5.50 -24.40
CA LYS A 283 -25.13 -5.56 -25.85
C LYS A 283 -24.70 -6.95 -26.34
N GLU A 284 -23.63 -7.51 -25.78
CA GLU A 284 -23.13 -8.85 -26.11
C GLU A 284 -24.17 -9.94 -25.81
N GLU A 285 -24.82 -9.90 -24.64
CA GLU A 285 -25.91 -10.82 -24.29
C GLU A 285 -27.08 -10.72 -25.27
N ARG A 286 -27.43 -9.50 -25.69
CA ARG A 286 -28.49 -9.26 -26.66
C ARG A 286 -28.14 -9.79 -28.04
N GLU A 287 -26.93 -9.53 -28.54
CA GLU A 287 -26.46 -10.02 -29.83
C GLU A 287 -26.41 -11.56 -29.85
N ALA A 288 -25.93 -12.20 -28.77
CA ALA A 288 -25.92 -13.66 -28.65
C ALA A 288 -27.34 -14.25 -28.62
N ALA A 289 -28.28 -13.61 -27.93
CA ALA A 289 -29.68 -14.04 -27.91
C ALA A 289 -30.35 -13.88 -29.29
N GLU A 290 -30.08 -12.79 -30.00
CA GLU A 290 -30.59 -12.54 -31.36
C GLU A 290 -30.05 -13.61 -32.35
N GLU A 291 -28.78 -14.01 -32.24
CA GLU A 291 -28.18 -15.06 -33.06
C GLU A 291 -28.81 -16.44 -32.79
N GLU A 292 -29.02 -16.81 -31.52
CA GLU A 292 -29.68 -18.07 -31.16
C GLU A 292 -31.15 -18.09 -31.58
N ILE A 293 -31.87 -16.97 -31.46
CA ILE A 293 -33.23 -16.84 -31.99
C ILE A 293 -33.23 -17.07 -33.50
N ALA A 294 -32.28 -16.48 -34.25
CA ALA A 294 -32.19 -16.69 -35.69
C ALA A 294 -31.92 -18.16 -36.06
N LYS A 295 -31.01 -18.84 -35.36
CA LYS A 295 -30.74 -20.29 -35.55
C LYS A 295 -31.98 -21.14 -35.25
N LEU A 296 -32.70 -20.83 -34.17
CA LEU A 296 -33.92 -21.53 -33.81
C LEU A 296 -35.03 -21.28 -34.85
N GLN A 297 -35.17 -20.05 -35.35
CA GLN A 297 -36.11 -19.73 -36.43
C GLN A 297 -35.80 -20.51 -37.70
N GLU A 298 -34.53 -20.62 -38.09
CA GLU A 298 -34.13 -21.43 -39.25
C GLU A 298 -34.48 -22.90 -39.04
N LYS A 299 -34.22 -23.44 -37.84
CA LYS A 299 -34.57 -24.82 -37.49
C LYS A 299 -36.08 -25.04 -37.51
N VAL A 300 -36.87 -24.10 -37.00
CA VAL A 300 -38.34 -24.12 -37.04
C VAL A 300 -38.82 -24.12 -38.49
N ASN A 301 -38.25 -23.28 -39.36
CA ASN A 301 -38.61 -23.26 -40.79
C ASN A 301 -38.31 -24.59 -41.47
N ARG A 302 -37.10 -25.15 -41.29
CA ARG A 302 -36.73 -26.47 -41.84
C ARG A 302 -37.65 -27.59 -41.34
N LEU A 303 -38.00 -27.59 -40.06
CA LEU A 303 -38.92 -28.57 -39.50
C LEU A 303 -40.33 -28.40 -40.05
N SER A 304 -40.78 -27.15 -40.26
CA SER A 304 -42.08 -26.85 -40.85
C SER A 304 -42.16 -27.32 -42.31
N GLU A 305 -41.13 -27.05 -43.12
CA GLU A 305 -41.01 -27.55 -44.49
C GLU A 305 -41.02 -29.09 -44.54
N ARG A 306 -40.29 -29.74 -43.62
CA ARG A 306 -40.27 -31.19 -43.52
C ARG A 306 -41.64 -31.75 -43.10
N ALA A 307 -42.32 -31.10 -42.17
CA ALA A 307 -43.66 -31.49 -41.75
C ALA A 307 -44.65 -31.39 -42.91
N GLU A 308 -44.59 -30.33 -43.69
CA GLU A 308 -45.44 -30.16 -44.88
C GLU A 308 -45.15 -31.23 -45.94
N LYS A 309 -43.87 -31.55 -46.18
CA LYS A 309 -43.48 -32.64 -47.08
C LYS A 309 -44.00 -34.00 -46.59
N LEU A 310 -43.83 -34.31 -45.30
CA LEU A 310 -44.33 -35.55 -44.72
C LEU A 310 -45.86 -35.65 -44.79
N LYS A 311 -46.56 -34.53 -44.63
CA LYS A 311 -48.01 -34.44 -44.80
C LYS A 311 -48.41 -34.77 -46.25
N GLN A 312 -47.75 -34.16 -47.24
CA GLN A 312 -47.98 -34.48 -48.65
C GLN A 312 -47.68 -35.95 -48.99
N ASP A 313 -46.59 -36.50 -48.44
CA ASP A 313 -46.22 -37.90 -48.63
C ASP A 313 -47.24 -38.85 -47.97
N LYS A 314 -47.77 -38.49 -46.80
CA LYS A 314 -48.87 -39.20 -46.13
C LYS A 314 -50.14 -39.20 -47.00
N GLU A 315 -50.57 -38.04 -47.50
CA GLU A 315 -51.75 -37.91 -48.36
C GLU A 315 -51.61 -38.77 -49.64
N LYS A 316 -50.41 -38.80 -50.25
CA LYS A 316 -50.13 -39.67 -51.40
C LYS A 316 -50.17 -41.16 -51.03
N ALA A 317 -49.65 -41.53 -49.87
CA ALA A 317 -49.67 -42.91 -49.39
C ALA A 317 -51.10 -43.38 -49.11
N GLU A 318 -51.93 -42.54 -48.46
CA GLU A 318 -53.35 -42.83 -48.21
C GLU A 318 -54.14 -43.00 -49.51
N ALA A 319 -53.89 -42.15 -50.52
CA ALA A 319 -54.49 -42.31 -51.85
C ALA A 319 -54.11 -43.65 -52.51
N ARG A 320 -52.85 -44.07 -52.39
CA ARG A 320 -52.38 -45.38 -52.90
C ARG A 320 -53.00 -46.56 -52.15
N VAL A 321 -53.13 -46.47 -50.83
CA VAL A 321 -53.79 -47.51 -50.02
C VAL A 321 -55.23 -47.68 -50.49
N LYS A 322 -55.97 -46.57 -50.66
CA LYS A 322 -57.34 -46.60 -51.15
C LYS A 322 -57.46 -47.24 -52.55
N GLU A 323 -56.54 -46.91 -53.46
CA GLU A 323 -56.48 -47.54 -54.79
C GLU A 323 -56.23 -49.06 -54.71
N ILE A 324 -55.34 -49.50 -53.82
CA ILE A 324 -55.05 -50.92 -53.58
C ILE A 324 -56.27 -51.62 -52.97
N GLU A 325 -56.97 -51.00 -52.02
CA GLU A 325 -58.19 -51.53 -51.42
C GLU A 325 -59.31 -51.69 -52.45
N GLU A 326 -59.50 -50.72 -53.34
CA GLU A 326 -60.47 -50.80 -54.45
C GLU A 326 -60.11 -51.93 -55.43
N LYS A 327 -58.83 -52.07 -55.78
CA LYS A 327 -58.33 -53.19 -56.61
C LYS A 327 -58.52 -54.55 -55.93
N LEU A 328 -58.26 -54.63 -54.62
CA LEU A 328 -58.43 -55.85 -53.83
C LEU A 328 -59.90 -56.24 -53.76
N ALA A 329 -60.82 -55.29 -53.54
CA ALA A 329 -62.26 -55.53 -53.53
C ALA A 329 -62.76 -56.03 -54.90
N SER A 330 -62.31 -55.41 -55.99
CA SER A 330 -62.63 -55.86 -57.36
C SER A 330 -62.09 -57.27 -57.64
N ALA A 331 -60.87 -57.57 -57.22
CA ALA A 331 -60.28 -58.90 -57.35
C ALA A 331 -61.05 -59.95 -56.52
N HIS A 332 -61.42 -59.64 -55.28
CA HIS A 332 -62.25 -60.51 -54.44
C HIS A 332 -63.62 -60.79 -55.09
N GLN A 333 -64.29 -59.77 -55.61
CA GLN A 333 -65.59 -59.92 -56.28
C GLN A 333 -65.47 -60.80 -57.55
N ALA A 334 -64.39 -60.63 -58.32
CA ALA A 334 -64.13 -61.46 -59.50
C ALA A 334 -63.88 -62.94 -59.12
N VAL A 335 -63.13 -63.19 -58.05
CA VAL A 335 -62.88 -64.54 -57.52
C VAL A 335 -64.18 -65.17 -57.01
N GLU A 336 -65.02 -64.44 -56.27
CA GLU A 336 -66.32 -64.93 -55.80
C GLU A 336 -67.25 -65.28 -56.97
N GLU A 337 -67.30 -64.45 -58.00
CA GLU A 337 -68.14 -64.69 -59.18
C GLU A 337 -67.65 -65.91 -60.00
N GLN A 338 -66.33 -66.10 -60.09
CA GLN A 338 -65.70 -67.27 -60.69
C GLN A 338 -66.07 -68.55 -59.89
N PHE A 339 -65.91 -68.52 -58.57
CA PHE A 339 -66.29 -69.63 -57.70
C PHE A 339 -67.78 -69.97 -57.80
N ARG A 340 -68.64 -68.96 -57.91
CA ARG A 340 -70.09 -69.15 -58.05
C ARG A 340 -70.46 -69.81 -59.38
N LYS A 341 -69.77 -69.46 -60.47
CA LYS A 341 -69.90 -70.14 -61.77
C LYS A 341 -69.43 -71.59 -61.70
N ASP A 342 -68.26 -71.84 -61.13
CA ASP A 342 -67.71 -73.20 -60.97
C ASP A 342 -68.61 -74.09 -60.11
N LEU A 343 -69.21 -73.53 -59.06
CA LEU A 343 -70.18 -74.23 -58.22
C LEU A 343 -71.44 -74.61 -59.01
N ALA A 344 -72.01 -73.67 -59.77
CA ALA A 344 -73.21 -73.92 -60.58
C ALA A 344 -72.96 -74.97 -61.68
N ASP A 345 -71.78 -74.99 -62.29
CA ASP A 345 -71.41 -76.00 -63.28
C ASP A 345 -71.19 -77.39 -62.65
N LYS A 346 -70.61 -77.44 -61.45
CA LYS A 346 -70.51 -78.69 -60.67
C LYS A 346 -71.89 -79.19 -60.22
N GLU A 347 -72.80 -78.32 -59.78
CA GLU A 347 -74.18 -78.69 -59.43
C GLU A 347 -74.94 -79.26 -60.63
N LYS A 348 -74.82 -78.66 -61.82
CA LYS A 348 -75.38 -79.23 -63.06
C LYS A 348 -74.81 -80.62 -63.34
N ARG A 349 -73.51 -80.82 -63.14
CA ARG A 349 -72.85 -82.12 -63.36
C ARG A 349 -73.33 -83.18 -62.38
N ILE A 350 -73.51 -82.82 -61.11
CA ILE A 350 -74.09 -83.71 -60.09
C ILE A 350 -75.50 -84.14 -60.51
N LYS A 351 -76.34 -83.20 -60.97
CA LYS A 351 -77.70 -83.51 -61.41
C LYS A 351 -77.76 -84.50 -62.57
N VAL A 352 -76.87 -84.34 -63.55
CA VAL A 352 -76.75 -85.28 -64.68
C VAL A 352 -76.30 -86.67 -64.21
N LEU A 353 -75.34 -86.73 -63.29
CA LEU A 353 -74.87 -87.99 -62.71
C LEU A 353 -75.95 -88.67 -61.85
N GLU A 354 -76.78 -87.92 -61.13
CA GLU A 354 -77.93 -88.44 -60.39
C GLU A 354 -78.98 -89.05 -61.32
N GLU A 355 -79.25 -88.42 -62.47
CA GLU A 355 -80.13 -88.97 -63.51
C GLU A 355 -79.55 -90.24 -64.16
N GLU A 356 -78.25 -90.28 -64.42
CA GLU A 356 -77.55 -91.47 -64.91
C GLU A 356 -77.57 -92.62 -63.89
N ILE A 357 -77.33 -92.33 -62.60
CA ILE A 357 -77.42 -93.31 -61.51
C ILE A 357 -78.85 -93.83 -61.38
N ALA A 358 -79.87 -92.97 -61.49
CA ALA A 358 -81.27 -93.39 -61.49
C ALA A 358 -81.58 -94.30 -62.69
N GLY A 359 -81.00 -94.04 -63.86
CA GLY A 359 -81.09 -94.88 -65.05
C GLY A 359 -80.40 -96.24 -64.89
N LEU A 360 -79.19 -96.25 -64.31
CA LEU A 360 -78.43 -97.47 -64.03
C LEU A 360 -79.12 -98.34 -62.98
N ASN A 361 -79.71 -97.75 -61.94
CA ASN A 361 -80.45 -98.50 -60.92
C ASN A 361 -81.73 -99.14 -61.47
N ARG A 362 -82.43 -98.50 -62.42
CA ARG A 362 -83.53 -99.16 -63.16
C ARG A 362 -83.03 -100.37 -63.96
N LYS A 363 -81.82 -100.27 -64.52
CA LYS A 363 -81.20 -101.32 -65.32
C LYS A 363 -80.65 -102.47 -64.48
N ILE A 364 -80.14 -102.19 -63.28
CA ILE A 364 -79.75 -103.18 -62.28
C ILE A 364 -80.97 -103.97 -61.80
N ALA A 365 -82.08 -103.29 -61.48
CA ALA A 365 -83.33 -103.95 -61.07
C ALA A 365 -83.92 -104.86 -62.17
N GLU A 366 -83.67 -104.55 -63.45
CA GLU A 366 -84.08 -105.37 -64.60
C GLU A 366 -83.16 -106.59 -64.80
N LEU A 367 -81.86 -106.42 -64.55
CA LEU A 367 -80.82 -107.44 -64.79
C LEU A 367 -80.64 -108.45 -63.65
N GLU A 368 -81.17 -108.20 -62.45
CA GLU A 368 -81.16 -109.15 -61.32
C GLU A 368 -82.21 -110.29 -61.43
N SER A 369 -83.02 -110.33 -62.49
CA SER A 369 -84.11 -111.30 -62.67
C SER A 369 -83.77 -112.58 -63.47
N ARG A 370 -82.49 -112.90 -63.77
CA ARG A 370 -82.10 -114.21 -64.38
C ARG A 370 -80.59 -114.58 -64.25
N PRO A 371 -80.20 -115.86 -64.00
CA PRO A 371 -78.80 -116.34 -63.72
C PRO A 371 -78.15 -117.14 -64.91
N PRO A 372 -76.92 -117.74 -64.83
CA PRO A 372 -75.57 -117.37 -64.31
C PRO A 372 -74.38 -117.58 -65.33
N GLU A 373 -73.11 -117.19 -65.01
CA GLU A 373 -71.79 -117.91 -65.24
C GLU A 373 -70.47 -117.06 -65.48
N VAL A 374 -69.54 -117.21 -64.50
CA VAL A 374 -68.04 -117.35 -64.39
C VAL A 374 -67.00 -116.96 -65.51
N ILE A 375 -65.87 -116.28 -65.13
CA ILE A 375 -64.40 -116.68 -65.18
C ILE A 375 -63.36 -115.50 -65.28
N GLU A 376 -62.34 -115.57 -64.40
CA GLU A 376 -60.89 -115.13 -64.32
C GLU A 376 -60.16 -114.41 -65.51
N LYS A 377 -59.01 -113.69 -65.44
CA LYS A 377 -57.84 -113.52 -64.52
C LYS A 377 -56.94 -112.31 -64.94
N ALA A 378 -55.93 -111.96 -64.14
CA ALA A 378 -54.98 -110.82 -64.26
C ALA A 378 -53.60 -111.12 -64.91
N PRO A 379 -52.83 -110.09 -65.35
CA PRO A 379 -51.35 -110.09 -65.44
C PRO A 379 -50.67 -108.75 -65.04
N GLU A 380 -49.35 -108.55 -64.95
CA GLU A 380 -48.20 -109.37 -64.50
C GLU A 380 -46.92 -108.47 -64.36
N ASP A 381 -47.01 -107.21 -63.91
CA ASP A 381 -45.84 -106.26 -63.95
C ASP A 381 -45.61 -105.41 -62.67
N TYR A 382 -46.07 -105.88 -61.51
CA TYR A 382 -46.08 -105.09 -60.27
C TYR A 382 -44.70 -104.93 -59.61
N GLU A 383 -43.77 -105.86 -59.84
CA GLU A 383 -42.57 -105.97 -59.00
C GLU A 383 -41.34 -105.22 -59.55
N GLU A 384 -41.31 -104.89 -60.84
CA GLU A 384 -40.24 -104.06 -61.43
C GLU A 384 -40.39 -102.56 -61.06
N LEU A 385 -41.63 -102.06 -61.01
CA LEU A 385 -41.94 -100.67 -60.60
C LEU A 385 -41.51 -100.34 -59.16
N LYS A 386 -41.50 -101.35 -58.27
CA LYS A 386 -41.07 -101.19 -56.87
C LYS A 386 -39.57 -100.98 -56.70
N GLN A 387 -38.75 -101.54 -57.57
CA GLN A 387 -37.29 -101.41 -57.45
C GLN A 387 -36.83 -100.01 -57.88
N MET A 388 -37.41 -99.45 -58.93
CA MET A 388 -37.09 -98.10 -59.44
C MET A 388 -37.39 -96.98 -58.42
N ILE A 389 -38.46 -97.13 -57.64
CA ILE A 389 -38.86 -96.15 -56.60
C ILE A 389 -37.90 -96.15 -55.40
N ARG A 390 -37.20 -97.27 -55.12
CA ARG A 390 -36.27 -97.36 -53.98
C ARG A 390 -34.93 -96.67 -54.24
N THR A 391 -34.45 -96.68 -55.48
CA THR A 391 -33.18 -96.05 -55.86
C THR A 391 -33.27 -94.52 -55.85
N LEU A 392 -34.36 -93.98 -56.41
CA LEU A 392 -34.60 -92.52 -56.47
C LEU A 392 -34.82 -91.88 -55.08
N LYS A 393 -35.33 -92.63 -54.10
CA LYS A 393 -35.47 -92.14 -52.72
C LYS A 393 -34.12 -91.99 -52.00
N LYS A 394 -33.16 -92.88 -52.25
CA LYS A 394 -31.82 -92.83 -51.63
C LYS A 394 -30.95 -91.68 -52.14
N GLU A 395 -31.11 -91.29 -53.39
CA GLU A 395 -30.36 -90.17 -53.99
C GLU A 395 -30.89 -88.81 -53.49
N LYS A 396 -32.19 -88.71 -53.24
CA LYS A 396 -32.83 -87.52 -52.65
C LYS A 396 -32.36 -87.24 -51.22
N GLU A 397 -32.31 -88.26 -50.36
CA GLU A 397 -31.90 -88.09 -48.94
C GLU A 397 -30.42 -87.69 -48.79
N LYS A 398 -29.55 -88.10 -49.72
CA LYS A 398 -28.13 -87.74 -49.69
C LYS A 398 -27.89 -86.27 -50.03
N ALA A 399 -28.64 -85.73 -51.00
CA ALA A 399 -28.56 -84.32 -51.39
C ALA A 399 -29.17 -83.36 -50.35
N GLU A 400 -30.21 -83.79 -49.62
CA GLU A 400 -30.83 -82.98 -48.56
C GLU A 400 -29.94 -82.85 -47.30
N SER A 401 -29.13 -83.87 -46.99
CA SER A 401 -28.20 -83.87 -45.83
C SER A 401 -26.98 -82.96 -46.04
N GLU A 402 -26.42 -82.91 -47.25
CA GLU A 402 -25.26 -82.05 -47.59
C GLU A 402 -25.65 -80.55 -47.65
N LEU A 403 -26.89 -80.23 -48.05
CA LEU A 403 -27.41 -78.85 -48.06
C LEU A 403 -27.65 -78.30 -46.63
N LEU A 404 -28.05 -79.15 -45.69
CA LEU A 404 -28.31 -78.76 -44.29
C LEU A 404 -27.04 -78.48 -43.47
N GLY A 405 -25.91 -79.12 -43.82
CA GLY A 405 -24.61 -78.91 -43.15
C GLY A 405 -23.95 -77.57 -43.48
N LEU A 406 -23.93 -77.18 -44.75
CA LEU A 406 -23.34 -75.92 -45.23
C LEU A 406 -24.10 -74.67 -44.75
N THR A 407 -25.41 -74.78 -44.52
CA THR A 407 -26.26 -73.65 -44.11
C THR A 407 -26.09 -73.31 -42.62
N ARG A 408 -25.77 -74.29 -41.78
CA ARG A 408 -25.63 -74.11 -40.32
C ARG A 408 -24.28 -73.50 -39.94
N GLU A 409 -23.21 -73.86 -40.65
CA GLU A 409 -21.84 -73.37 -40.41
C GLU A 409 -21.66 -71.90 -40.87
N GLN A 410 -22.40 -71.49 -41.91
CA GLN A 410 -22.41 -70.10 -42.41
C GLN A 410 -23.20 -69.13 -41.51
N ILE A 411 -24.26 -69.59 -40.84
CA ILE A 411 -25.04 -68.77 -39.89
C ILE A 411 -24.22 -68.47 -38.63
N GLU A 412 -23.54 -69.48 -38.08
CA GLU A 412 -22.74 -69.29 -36.86
C GLU A 412 -21.51 -68.37 -37.06
N GLN A 413 -20.90 -68.33 -38.25
CA GLN A 413 -19.83 -67.37 -38.52
C GLN A 413 -20.33 -65.92 -38.61
N LYS A 414 -21.51 -65.69 -39.22
CA LYS A 414 -22.09 -64.35 -39.39
C LYS A 414 -22.49 -63.72 -38.05
N ASP A 415 -23.09 -64.50 -37.15
CA ASP A 415 -23.51 -64.01 -35.84
C ASP A 415 -22.31 -63.67 -34.93
N ARG A 416 -21.20 -64.43 -35.03
CA ARG A 416 -19.96 -64.14 -34.31
C ARG A 416 -19.27 -62.85 -34.77
N TYR A 417 -19.30 -62.52 -36.07
CA TYR A 417 -18.80 -61.24 -36.57
C TYR A 417 -19.66 -60.05 -36.10
N TRP A 418 -20.98 -60.23 -36.05
CA TRP A 418 -21.91 -59.19 -35.59
C TRP A 418 -21.71 -58.86 -34.10
N VAL A 419 -21.55 -59.88 -33.25
CA VAL A 419 -21.25 -59.68 -31.81
C VAL A 419 -19.91 -58.96 -31.61
N ARG A 420 -18.86 -59.34 -32.36
CA ARG A 420 -17.54 -58.67 -32.29
C ARG A 420 -17.61 -57.18 -32.66
N ASP A 421 -18.39 -56.83 -33.68
CA ASP A 421 -18.54 -55.44 -34.13
C ASP A 421 -19.24 -54.57 -33.06
N ILE A 422 -20.29 -55.10 -32.42
CA ILE A 422 -21.00 -54.41 -31.33
C ILE A 422 -20.09 -54.18 -30.13
N VAL A 423 -19.40 -55.22 -29.65
CA VAL A 423 -18.51 -55.12 -28.48
C VAL A 423 -17.35 -54.16 -28.77
N THR A 424 -16.85 -54.14 -30.01
CA THR A 424 -15.80 -53.20 -30.43
C THR A 424 -16.29 -51.74 -30.38
N LYS A 425 -17.51 -51.45 -30.84
CA LYS A 425 -18.11 -50.11 -30.77
C LYS A 425 -18.34 -49.66 -29.33
N ILE A 426 -18.85 -50.56 -28.47
CA ILE A 426 -19.04 -50.27 -27.04
C ILE A 426 -17.71 -49.91 -26.37
N ALA A 427 -16.65 -50.69 -26.60
CA ALA A 427 -15.33 -50.40 -26.03
C ALA A 427 -14.75 -49.05 -26.52
N GLN A 428 -14.95 -48.72 -27.80
CA GLN A 428 -14.53 -47.43 -28.35
C GLN A 428 -15.30 -46.26 -27.75
N ASP A 429 -16.61 -46.38 -27.58
CA ASP A 429 -17.43 -45.29 -27.06
C ASP A 429 -17.21 -45.08 -25.56
N VAL A 430 -17.03 -46.16 -24.77
CA VAL A 430 -16.60 -46.05 -23.38
C VAL A 430 -15.27 -45.29 -23.28
N GLY A 431 -14.28 -45.64 -24.10
CA GLY A 431 -12.99 -44.91 -24.12
C GLY A 431 -13.12 -43.43 -24.48
N LYS A 432 -13.95 -43.09 -25.48
CA LYS A 432 -14.22 -41.68 -25.86
C LYS A 432 -14.88 -40.89 -24.74
N HIS A 433 -15.89 -41.48 -24.08
CA HIS A 433 -16.62 -40.81 -23.01
C HIS A 433 -15.74 -40.61 -21.77
N VAL A 434 -14.91 -41.58 -21.41
CA VAL A 434 -13.94 -41.45 -20.30
C VAL A 434 -12.89 -40.38 -20.60
N THR A 435 -12.41 -40.29 -21.85
CA THR A 435 -11.47 -39.24 -22.27
C THR A 435 -12.10 -37.85 -22.18
N LYS A 436 -13.35 -37.69 -22.62
CA LYS A 436 -14.09 -36.44 -22.52
C LYS A 436 -14.38 -36.06 -21.07
N LEU A 437 -14.70 -37.04 -20.22
CA LEU A 437 -14.92 -36.84 -18.80
C LEU A 437 -13.65 -36.31 -18.13
N ARG A 438 -12.49 -36.95 -18.39
CA ARG A 438 -11.17 -36.49 -17.89
C ARG A 438 -10.91 -35.03 -18.26
N TYR A 439 -11.11 -34.67 -19.52
CA TYR A 439 -10.94 -33.29 -20.01
C TYR A 439 -11.87 -32.27 -19.33
N GLU A 440 -13.16 -32.58 -19.18
CA GLU A 440 -14.10 -31.67 -18.50
C GLU A 440 -13.81 -31.52 -17.01
N MET A 441 -13.36 -32.60 -16.36
CA MET A 441 -13.01 -32.57 -14.93
C MET A 441 -11.72 -31.78 -14.67
N GLU A 442 -10.70 -31.92 -15.54
CA GLU A 442 -9.48 -31.10 -15.49
C GLU A 442 -9.78 -29.60 -15.72
N ARG A 443 -10.75 -29.28 -16.58
CA ARG A 443 -11.16 -27.90 -16.87
C ARG A 443 -11.95 -27.21 -15.74
N ARG A 444 -12.67 -27.98 -14.90
CA ARG A 444 -13.64 -27.42 -13.92
C ARG A 444 -13.16 -27.44 -12.46
N SER A 445 -11.89 -27.78 -12.19
CA SER A 445 -11.28 -27.78 -10.84
C SER A 445 -12.12 -28.48 -9.76
N ILE A 446 -12.46 -29.75 -9.99
CA ILE A 446 -13.10 -30.61 -9.00
C ILE A 446 -12.12 -30.97 -7.86
N ASP A 447 -12.65 -31.22 -6.66
CA ASP A 447 -11.89 -31.71 -5.51
C ASP A 447 -11.04 -32.95 -5.84
N ALA A 448 -9.81 -33.00 -5.33
CA ALA A 448 -8.82 -34.01 -5.71
C ALA A 448 -9.22 -35.44 -5.29
N VAL A 449 -9.98 -35.60 -4.20
CA VAL A 449 -10.47 -36.91 -3.74
C VAL A 449 -11.59 -37.39 -4.66
N ALA A 450 -12.55 -36.52 -4.95
CA ALA A 450 -13.63 -36.83 -5.89
C ALA A 450 -13.11 -37.09 -7.31
N TYR A 451 -12.09 -36.36 -7.76
CA TYR A 451 -11.43 -36.60 -9.04
C TYR A 451 -10.83 -38.00 -9.09
N LYS A 452 -10.09 -38.38 -8.06
CA LYS A 452 -9.44 -39.70 -8.00
C LYS A 452 -10.46 -40.83 -7.99
N ASP A 453 -11.48 -40.77 -7.14
CA ASP A 453 -12.49 -41.83 -7.02
C ASP A 453 -13.28 -42.03 -8.32
N ILE A 454 -13.66 -40.93 -8.98
CA ILE A 454 -14.38 -40.98 -10.26
C ILE A 454 -13.49 -41.55 -11.37
N MET A 455 -12.21 -41.16 -11.41
CA MET A 455 -11.28 -41.65 -12.43
C MET A 455 -10.89 -43.12 -12.23
N ASP A 456 -10.78 -43.59 -11.00
CA ASP A 456 -10.55 -45.01 -10.68
C ASP A 456 -11.74 -45.87 -11.17
N CYS A 457 -12.99 -45.41 -10.97
CA CYS A 457 -14.17 -46.08 -11.52
C CYS A 457 -14.21 -46.05 -13.06
N ALA A 458 -13.84 -44.92 -13.67
CA ALA A 458 -13.84 -44.76 -15.13
C ALA A 458 -12.79 -45.64 -15.81
N ASP A 459 -11.59 -45.79 -15.22
CA ASP A 459 -10.53 -46.62 -15.76
C ASP A 459 -10.88 -48.12 -15.62
N LEU A 460 -11.61 -48.52 -14.56
CA LEU A 460 -12.15 -49.88 -14.43
C LEU A 460 -13.15 -50.22 -15.56
N LEU A 461 -14.02 -49.27 -15.94
CA LEU A 461 -14.96 -49.44 -17.06
C LEU A 461 -14.24 -49.65 -18.40
N VAL A 462 -13.16 -48.90 -18.65
CA VAL A 462 -12.33 -49.08 -19.86
C VAL A 462 -11.70 -50.46 -19.89
N LYS A 463 -11.20 -50.93 -18.74
CA LYS A 463 -10.58 -52.26 -18.61
C LYS A 463 -11.58 -53.38 -18.89
N ILE A 464 -12.77 -53.34 -18.28
CA ILE A 464 -13.83 -54.33 -18.49
C ILE A 464 -14.27 -54.35 -19.96
N ALA A 465 -14.43 -53.18 -20.58
CA ALA A 465 -14.80 -53.09 -22.00
C ALA A 465 -13.71 -53.67 -22.93
N GLY A 466 -12.43 -53.53 -22.54
CA GLY A 466 -11.30 -54.16 -23.23
C GLY A 466 -11.32 -55.69 -23.13
N GLU A 467 -11.50 -56.23 -21.93
CA GLU A 467 -11.57 -57.69 -21.68
C GLU A 467 -12.75 -58.35 -22.41
N LEU A 468 -13.91 -57.68 -22.47
CA LEU A 468 -15.06 -58.10 -23.28
C LEU A 468 -14.71 -58.20 -24.77
N ARG A 469 -13.96 -57.22 -25.28
CA ARG A 469 -13.53 -57.18 -26.69
C ARG A 469 -12.53 -58.29 -27.01
N GLU A 470 -11.61 -58.60 -26.11
CA GLU A 470 -10.65 -59.70 -26.27
C GLU A 470 -11.34 -61.07 -26.22
N THR A 471 -12.29 -61.24 -25.29
CA THR A 471 -13.07 -62.48 -25.16
C THR A 471 -13.89 -62.78 -26.42
N ALA A 472 -14.40 -61.75 -27.09
CA ALA A 472 -15.10 -61.86 -28.36
C ALA A 472 -14.16 -62.10 -29.58
N SER A 473 -12.84 -62.08 -29.38
CA SER A 473 -11.82 -62.16 -30.43
C SER A 473 -10.82 -63.27 -30.15
N LEU A 474 -11.23 -64.54 -30.22
CA LEU A 474 -10.28 -65.63 -29.94
C LEU A 474 -9.54 -66.13 -31.18
N ARG A 475 -8.23 -65.87 -31.19
CA ARG A 475 -7.23 -66.84 -31.64
C ARG A 475 -7.42 -68.13 -30.83
N GLU A 476 -7.60 -69.23 -31.53
CA GLU A 476 -7.61 -70.64 -31.09
C GLU A 476 -7.70 -70.89 -29.57
N ARG A 477 -8.92 -71.11 -29.06
CA ARG A 477 -9.10 -72.00 -27.91
C ARG A 477 -9.25 -73.41 -28.43
N THR A 478 -8.14 -74.14 -28.37
CA THR A 478 -8.07 -75.59 -28.45
C THR A 478 -9.09 -76.23 -27.50
N ARG A 479 -9.75 -77.27 -28.01
CA ARG A 479 -10.69 -78.14 -27.28
C ARG A 479 -10.10 -78.57 -25.93
N GLY A 480 -10.84 -78.28 -24.87
CA GLY A 480 -10.61 -78.83 -23.54
C GLY A 480 -11.89 -78.67 -22.73
N SER A 481 -12.61 -79.79 -22.57
CA SER A 481 -13.67 -80.01 -21.61
C SER A 481 -13.37 -79.34 -20.26
N ASP A 482 -14.31 -78.58 -19.71
CA ASP A 482 -14.98 -78.97 -18.47
C ASP A 482 -16.10 -78.00 -18.10
N TYR A 483 -17.19 -78.58 -17.59
CA TYR A 483 -18.31 -77.94 -16.93
C TYR A 483 -17.85 -76.98 -15.82
N VAL A 484 -18.67 -75.98 -15.50
CA VAL A 484 -19.37 -75.88 -14.19
C VAL A 484 -20.24 -74.63 -14.13
N GLU A 485 -21.43 -74.85 -13.57
CA GLU A 485 -22.46 -73.89 -13.14
C GLU A 485 -21.91 -72.76 -12.27
N ILE A 486 -22.52 -71.57 -12.34
CA ILE A 486 -22.80 -70.81 -11.12
C ILE A 486 -24.25 -70.32 -11.16
N VAL A 487 -24.97 -70.75 -10.14
CA VAL A 487 -26.29 -70.32 -9.67
C VAL A 487 -26.13 -69.00 -8.92
N VAL A 488 -27.00 -68.02 -9.25
CA VAL A 488 -27.23 -66.68 -8.63
C VAL A 488 -26.01 -65.77 -8.56
#